data_AF-G9KH13-F1
#
_entry.id   AF-G9KH13-F1
#
_cell.length_a   1.000
_cell.length_b   1.000
_cell.length_c   1.000
_cell.angle_alpha   90.00
_cell.angle_beta   90.00
_cell.angle_gamma   90.00
#
_symmetry.space_group_name_H-M   'P 1'
#
loop_
_entity.id
_entity.type
_entity.pdbx_description
1 polymer ?
#
loop_
_entity_poly.entity_id
_entity_poly.type
_entity_poly.pdbx_seq_one_letter_code
_entity_poly.pdbx_strand_id
1 'polypeptide(L)'
;ELTQKICPRTDIEDLFKKINGDKTDYLTVDQLVSFLNEHQRDPRLNEILFPFYDAKRAMQIIEMYEPDEDLKNKGLISSDGFCRYLMSDENA
;
A
#
# COMPACT_ATOMS: atom_id res chain seq x y z
N GLU A 1 -3.42 -14.66 -9.47
CA GLU A 1 -4.04 -15.83 -8.80
C GLU A 1 -3.19 -17.11 -8.75
N LEU A 2 -2.21 -17.35 -9.63
CA LEU A 2 -1.32 -18.54 -9.52
C LEU A 2 -0.12 -18.36 -8.57
N THR A 3 0.39 -17.14 -8.40
CA THR A 3 1.59 -16.86 -7.58
C THR A 3 1.36 -17.04 -6.08
N GLN A 4 0.23 -16.58 -5.54
CA GLN A 4 -0.10 -16.71 -4.10
C GLN A 4 -0.31 -18.17 -3.65
N LYS A 5 -0.79 -19.06 -4.53
CA LYS A 5 -0.97 -20.49 -4.19
C LYS A 5 0.33 -21.28 -4.11
N ILE A 6 1.38 -20.80 -4.77
CA ILE A 6 2.68 -21.49 -4.86
C ILE A 6 3.66 -20.95 -3.80
N CYS A 7 3.54 -19.67 -3.43
CA CYS A 7 4.28 -19.05 -2.35
C CYS A 7 3.34 -18.10 -1.57
N PRO A 8 2.73 -18.56 -0.46
CA PRO A 8 1.90 -17.68 0.35
C PRO A 8 2.79 -16.56 0.92
N ARG A 9 2.52 -15.32 0.52
CA ARG A 9 3.26 -14.12 0.96
C ARG A 9 2.76 -13.68 2.34
N THR A 10 2.97 -14.54 3.33
CA THR A 10 2.58 -14.26 4.73
C THR A 10 3.32 -13.04 5.29
N ASP A 11 4.49 -12.71 4.76
CA ASP A 11 5.25 -11.50 5.07
C ASP A 11 4.45 -10.21 4.78
N ILE A 12 3.74 -10.17 3.65
CA ILE A 12 2.93 -9.03 3.25
C ILE A 12 1.65 -8.95 4.08
N GLU A 13 1.02 -10.09 4.39
CA GLU A 13 -0.16 -10.14 5.25
C GLU A 13 0.15 -9.66 6.67
N ASP A 14 1.27 -10.10 7.25
CA ASP A 14 1.70 -9.68 8.59
C ASP A 14 2.02 -8.18 8.62
N LEU A 15 2.65 -7.66 7.54
CA LEU A 15 2.89 -6.22 7.39
C LEU A 15 1.58 -5.44 7.30
N PHE A 16 0.64 -5.89 6.48
CA PHE A 16 -0.68 -5.26 6.32
C PHE A 16 -1.41 -5.19 7.66
N LYS A 17 -1.44 -6.30 8.41
CA LYS A 17 -2.02 -6.38 9.74
C LYS A 17 -1.35 -5.43 10.72
N LYS A 18 -0.03 -5.32 10.69
CA LYS A 18 0.74 -4.41 11.54
C LYS A 18 0.39 -2.93 11.28
N ILE A 19 0.24 -2.54 10.00
CA ILE A 19 -0.16 -1.17 9.63
C ILE A 19 -1.61 -0.91 10.05
N ASN A 20 -2.48 -1.89 9.86
CA ASN A 20 -3.90 -1.73 10.15
C ASN A 20 -4.26 -1.85 11.63
N GLY A 21 -3.43 -2.54 12.41
CA GLY A 21 -3.69 -2.90 13.80
C GLY A 21 -4.81 -3.94 13.97
N ASP A 22 -4.99 -4.85 12.99
CA ASP A 22 -6.03 -5.89 12.96
C ASP A 22 -7.48 -5.38 13.11
N LYS A 23 -7.76 -4.14 12.70
CA LYS A 23 -9.07 -3.51 12.90
C LYS A 23 -10.05 -3.74 11.75
N THR A 24 -9.55 -3.84 10.53
CA THR A 24 -10.36 -3.92 9.30
C THR A 24 -9.67 -4.81 8.25
N ASP A 25 -10.34 -5.04 7.12
CA ASP A 25 -9.78 -5.79 5.99
C ASP A 25 -9.18 -4.87 4.90
N TYR A 26 -9.03 -3.57 5.22
CA TYR A 26 -8.57 -2.53 4.31
C TYR A 26 -7.71 -1.50 5.05
N LEU A 27 -6.83 -0.81 4.32
CA LEU A 27 -6.12 0.39 4.78
C LEU A 27 -6.81 1.63 4.21
N THR A 28 -6.85 2.68 5.02
CA THR A 28 -7.25 4.03 4.59
C THR A 28 -6.11 4.75 3.88
N VAL A 29 -6.44 5.81 3.13
CA VAL A 29 -5.45 6.71 2.50
C VAL A 29 -4.38 7.17 3.51
N ASP A 30 -4.80 7.61 4.70
CA ASP A 30 -3.88 8.14 5.71
C ASP A 30 -2.92 7.05 6.22
N GLN A 31 -3.41 5.83 6.45
CA GLN A 31 -2.57 4.70 6.83
C GLN A 31 -1.56 4.34 5.72
N LEU A 32 -1.97 4.41 4.46
CA LEU A 32 -1.09 4.16 3.32
C LEU A 32 -0.02 5.26 3.21
N VAL A 33 -0.38 6.52 3.36
CA VAL A 33 0.57 7.66 3.36
C VAL A 33 1.61 7.52 4.47
N SER A 34 1.17 7.22 5.69
CA SER A 34 2.08 6.99 6.82
C SER A 34 3.03 5.82 6.54
N PHE A 35 2.51 4.69 6.02
CA PHE A 35 3.34 3.56 5.64
C PHE A 35 4.42 3.95 4.61
N LEU A 36 4.04 4.65 3.53
CA LEU A 36 4.97 5.05 2.48
C LEU A 36 6.07 5.98 2.99
N ASN A 37 5.72 6.94 3.82
CA ASN A 37 6.66 7.93 4.32
C ASN A 37 7.54 7.43 5.47
N GLU A 38 7.03 6.54 6.32
CA GLU A 38 7.76 6.07 7.51
C GLU A 38 8.52 4.76 7.27
N HIS A 39 8.02 3.89 6.39
CA HIS A 39 8.56 2.52 6.23
C HIS A 39 9.18 2.26 4.85
N GLN A 40 8.77 2.98 3.79
CA GLN A 40 9.32 2.80 2.44
C GLN A 40 10.33 3.88 2.03
N ARG A 41 10.21 5.10 2.59
CA ARG A 41 11.11 6.20 2.26
C ARG A 41 12.53 5.92 2.73
N ASP A 42 13.52 6.07 1.85
CA ASP A 42 14.93 6.07 2.25
C ASP A 42 15.23 7.37 3.04
N PRO A 43 15.62 7.27 4.32
CA PRO A 43 15.87 8.44 5.19
C PRO A 43 17.03 9.32 4.72
N ARG A 44 17.84 8.85 3.76
CA ARG A 44 18.94 9.62 3.17
C ARG A 44 18.48 10.55 2.04
N LEU A 45 17.24 10.40 1.54
CA LEU A 45 16.70 11.22 0.45
C LEU A 45 16.24 12.59 0.94
N ASN A 46 16.67 13.65 0.23
CA ASN A 46 16.30 15.02 0.52
C ASN A 46 14.80 15.29 0.23
N GLU A 47 14.12 15.97 1.15
CA GLU A 47 12.67 16.23 1.08
C GLU A 47 12.27 17.23 -0.01
N ILE A 48 13.17 18.13 -0.43
CA ILE A 48 12.89 19.09 -1.51
C ILE A 48 12.98 18.40 -2.87
N LEU A 49 13.99 17.53 -3.05
CA LEU A 49 14.18 16.81 -4.31
C LEU A 49 13.26 15.59 -4.44
N PHE A 50 12.94 14.96 -3.32
CA PHE A 50 12.05 13.80 -3.22
C PHE A 50 10.97 14.09 -2.18
N PRO A 51 9.86 14.75 -2.58
CA PRO A 51 8.78 15.09 -1.67
C PRO A 51 8.20 13.86 -0.96
N PHE A 52 7.58 14.08 0.19
CA PHE A 52 6.79 13.04 0.83
C PHE A 52 5.58 12.64 -0.03
N TYR A 53 5.14 11.41 0.15
CA TYR A 53 3.85 10.99 -0.36
C TYR A 53 2.75 11.78 0.35
N ASP A 54 1.78 12.24 -0.43
CA ASP A 54 0.58 12.91 0.06
C ASP A 54 -0.66 12.06 -0.23
N ALA A 55 -1.82 12.50 0.29
CA ALA A 55 -3.09 11.80 0.10
C ALA A 55 -3.44 11.63 -1.39
N LYS A 56 -3.06 12.59 -2.25
CA LYS A 56 -3.33 12.53 -3.68
C LYS A 56 -2.54 11.40 -4.34
N ARG A 57 -1.25 11.29 -4.02
CA ARG A 57 -0.40 10.22 -4.56
C ARG A 57 -0.80 8.85 -4.02
N ALA A 58 -1.17 8.76 -2.74
CA ALA A 58 -1.72 7.54 -2.17
C ALA A 58 -3.03 7.13 -2.88
N MET A 59 -3.94 8.07 -3.15
CA MET A 59 -5.17 7.78 -3.92
C MET A 59 -4.87 7.23 -5.32
N GLN A 60 -3.86 7.76 -6.01
CA GLN A 60 -3.46 7.25 -7.34
C GLN A 60 -2.99 5.79 -7.27
N ILE A 61 -2.26 5.42 -6.21
CA ILE A 61 -1.86 4.03 -5.95
C ILE A 61 -3.11 3.16 -5.75
N ILE A 62 -4.08 3.62 -4.95
CA ILE A 62 -5.33 2.88 -4.72
C ILE A 62 -6.09 2.68 -6.03
N GLU A 63 -6.28 3.73 -6.81
CA GLU A 63 -6.99 3.67 -8.10
C GLU A 63 -6.34 2.68 -9.08
N MET A 64 -5.01 2.60 -9.08
CA MET A 64 -4.22 1.76 -9.98
C MET A 64 -4.21 0.28 -9.56
N TYR A 65 -4.04 0.00 -8.26
CA TYR A 65 -3.69 -1.33 -7.78
C TYR A 65 -4.82 -2.06 -7.05
N GLU A 66 -5.82 -1.36 -6.52
CA GLU A 66 -6.98 -2.01 -5.91
C GLU A 66 -7.82 -2.70 -6.99
N PRO A 67 -8.25 -3.96 -6.83
CA PRO A 67 -9.18 -4.59 -7.76
C PRO A 67 -10.65 -4.21 -7.53
N ASP A 68 -11.05 -3.90 -6.29
CA ASP A 68 -12.43 -3.62 -5.92
C ASP A 68 -12.80 -2.14 -6.16
N GLU A 69 -13.73 -1.89 -7.08
CA GLU A 69 -14.18 -0.54 -7.44
C GLU A 69 -14.89 0.19 -6.28
N ASP A 70 -15.59 -0.52 -5.40
CA ASP A 70 -16.24 0.09 -4.24
C ASP A 70 -15.22 0.55 -3.20
N LEU A 71 -14.12 -0.19 -3.04
CA LEU A 71 -13.01 0.21 -2.17
C LEU A 71 -12.24 1.39 -2.77
N LYS A 72 -11.97 1.39 -4.08
CA LYS A 72 -11.36 2.55 -4.78
C LYS A 72 -12.14 3.82 -4.55
N ASN A 73 -13.46 3.78 -4.79
CA ASN A 73 -14.33 4.93 -4.64
C ASN A 73 -14.38 5.46 -3.20
N LYS A 74 -14.06 4.63 -2.21
CA LYS A 74 -13.95 5.01 -0.79
C LYS A 74 -12.53 5.41 -0.37
N GLY A 75 -11.55 5.35 -1.27
CA GLY A 75 -10.14 5.58 -0.94
C GLY A 75 -9.58 4.53 0.02
N LEU A 76 -9.99 3.28 -0.14
CA LEU A 76 -9.57 2.14 0.67
C LEU A 76 -8.80 1.15 -0.20
N ILE A 77 -7.76 0.54 0.38
CA ILE A 77 -6.98 -0.51 -0.28
C ILE A 77 -7.02 -1.80 0.53
N SER A 78 -7.38 -2.89 -0.13
CA SER A 78 -7.40 -4.23 0.42
C SER A 78 -5.98 -4.81 0.56
N SER A 79 -5.86 -5.93 1.26
CA SER A 79 -4.61 -6.69 1.30
C SER A 79 -4.15 -7.14 -0.10
N ASP A 80 -5.08 -7.49 -1.01
CA ASP A 80 -4.73 -7.85 -2.39
C ASP A 80 -4.21 -6.64 -3.17
N GLY A 81 -4.90 -5.50 -3.10
CA GLY A 81 -4.45 -4.25 -3.73
C GLY A 81 -3.08 -3.80 -3.22
N PHE A 82 -2.87 -3.88 -1.91
CA PHE A 82 -1.60 -3.55 -1.26
C PHE A 82 -0.47 -4.49 -1.71
N CYS A 83 -0.74 -5.80 -1.78
CA CYS A 83 0.21 -6.79 -2.27
C CYS A 83 0.59 -6.53 -3.73
N ARG A 84 -0.38 -6.19 -4.59
CA ARG A 84 -0.13 -5.81 -5.99
C ARG A 84 0.78 -4.59 -6.10
N TYR A 85 0.54 -3.57 -5.29
CA TYR A 85 1.40 -2.39 -5.25
C TYR A 85 2.84 -2.75 -4.85
N LEU A 86 3.02 -3.51 -3.77
CA LEU A 86 4.36 -3.89 -3.30
C LEU A 86 5.15 -4.76 -4.29
N MET A 87 4.45 -5.54 -5.11
CA MET A 87 5.05 -6.36 -6.17
C MET A 87 5.18 -5.62 -7.51
N SER A 88 4.76 -4.37 -7.59
CA SER A 88 4.82 -3.58 -8.82
C SER A 88 6.20 -2.97 -9.05
N ASP A 89 6.54 -2.72 -10.31
CA ASP A 89 7.78 -2.03 -10.68
C ASP A 89 7.88 -0.60 -10.13
N GLU A 90 6.74 0.03 -9.76
CA GLU A 90 6.72 1.37 -9.15
C GLU A 90 7.28 1.37 -7.72
N ASN A 91 7.18 0.23 -7.03
CA ASN A 91 7.68 0.06 -5.66
C ASN A 91 9.07 -0.62 -5.60
N ALA A 92 9.72 -0.87 -6.74
CA ALA A 92 11.03 -1.54 -6.83
C ALA A 92 12.23 -0.60 -6.61
#